data_AF-A0A0P6XEG5-F1
#
_entry.id   AF-A0A0P6XEG5-F1
#
_cell.length_a   1.000
_cell.length_b   1.000
_cell.length_c   1.000
_cell.angle_alpha   90.00
_cell.angle_beta   90.00
_cell.angle_gamma   90.00
#
_symmetry.space_group_name_H-M   'P 1'
#
loop_
_entity.id
_entity.type
_entity.pdbx_description
1 polymer ?
#
loop_
_entity_poly.entity_id
_entity_poly.type
_entity_poly.pdbx_seq_one_letter_code
_entity_poly.pdbx_strand_id
1 'polypeptide(L)'
;MNAKRFFLVVTAMLLVGLLVTFAPVAASPNPQVFYQTPTADADGRIFYVVREGDSCTTIFLLTGVPIETLRELNNLGAATKILTKL
;
A
#
# COMPACT_ATOMS: atom_id res chain seq x y z
N MET A 1 16.01 -36.56 46.24
CA MET A 1 16.27 -35.12 45.98
C MET A 1 15.94 -34.34 47.25
N ASN A 2 16.84 -33.48 47.76
CA ASN A 2 16.58 -32.75 49.01
C ASN A 2 15.45 -31.76 48.82
N ALA A 3 14.44 -31.76 49.70
CA ALA A 3 13.26 -30.88 49.61
C ALA A 3 13.65 -29.39 49.45
N LYS A 4 14.74 -28.96 50.11
CA LYS A 4 15.31 -27.61 49.96
C LYS A 4 15.82 -27.31 48.54
N ARG A 5 16.47 -28.29 47.90
CA ARG A 5 16.97 -28.17 46.52
C ARG A 5 15.81 -28.14 45.52
N PHE A 6 14.78 -28.95 45.76
CA PHE A 6 13.56 -28.92 44.95
C PHE A 6 12.86 -27.56 45.02
N PHE A 7 12.69 -27.01 46.23
CA PHE A 7 12.06 -25.70 46.41
C PHE A 7 12.85 -24.58 45.71
N LEU A 8 14.18 -24.59 45.84
CA LEU A 8 15.06 -23.60 45.20
C LEU A 8 14.92 -23.62 43.66
N VAL A 9 14.87 -24.80 43.05
CA VAL A 9 14.71 -24.95 41.59
C VAL A 9 13.36 -24.42 41.13
N VAL A 10 12.28 -24.72 41.86
CA VAL A 10 10.92 -24.24 41.52
C VAL A 10 10.83 -22.72 41.63
N THR A 11 11.39 -22.12 42.68
CA THR A 11 11.43 -20.66 42.84
C THR A 11 12.26 -20.00 41.74
N ALA A 12 13.39 -20.59 41.36
CA ALA A 12 14.21 -20.09 40.26
C ALA A 12 13.47 -20.14 38.91
N MET A 13 12.74 -21.23 38.61
CA MET A 13 11.93 -21.31 37.38
C MET A 13 10.80 -20.27 37.36
N LEU A 14 10.14 -20.04 38.50
CA LEU A 14 9.09 -19.02 38.62
C LEU A 14 9.65 -17.61 38.39
N LEU A 15 10.83 -17.30 38.94
CA LEU A 15 11.48 -16.00 38.75
C LEU A 15 11.92 -15.79 37.29
N VAL A 16 12.43 -16.84 36.63
CA VAL A 16 12.77 -16.78 35.20
C VAL A 16 11.52 -16.59 34.35
N GLY A 17 10.43 -17.31 34.64
CA GLY A 17 9.15 -17.13 33.96
C GLY A 17 8.61 -15.70 34.11
N LEU A 18 8.72 -15.12 35.31
CA LEU A 18 8.34 -13.74 35.58
C LEU A 18 9.22 -12.73 34.83
N LEU A 19 10.52 -12.98 34.70
CA LEU A 19 11.42 -12.12 33.92
C LEU A 19 11.07 -12.10 32.43
N VAL A 20 10.63 -13.22 31.86
CA VAL A 20 10.23 -13.31 30.44
C VAL A 20 9.00 -12.46 30.14
N THR A 21 8.10 -12.24 31.11
CA THR A 21 6.91 -11.39 30.88
C THR A 21 7.23 -9.90 30.74
N PHE A 22 8.44 -9.46 31.13
CA PHE A 22 8.91 -8.09 30.96
C PHE A 22 9.78 -7.90 29.71
N ALA A 23 9.97 -8.94 28.87
CA ALA A 23 10.76 -8.81 27.65
C ALA A 23 10.04 -7.92 26.62
N PRO A 24 10.76 -7.00 25.95
CA PRO A 24 10.17 -6.17 24.90
C PRO A 24 9.76 -7.04 23.69
N VAL A 25 8.56 -6.80 23.17
CA VAL A 25 8.09 -7.43 21.93
C VAL A 25 8.48 -6.53 20.77
N ALA A 26 9.28 -7.05 19.83
CA ALA A 26 9.55 -6.36 18.58
C ALA A 26 8.37 -6.54 17.62
N ALA A 27 7.71 -5.44 17.24
CA ALA A 27 6.69 -5.48 16.20
C ALA A 27 7.35 -5.67 14.83
N SER A 28 6.93 -6.68 14.08
CA SER A 28 7.27 -6.77 12.66
C SER A 28 6.62 -5.60 11.92
N PRO A 29 7.36 -4.86 11.07
CA PRO A 29 6.77 -3.78 10.29
C PRO A 29 5.71 -4.36 9.35
N ASN A 30 4.54 -3.72 9.29
CA ASN A 30 3.50 -4.11 8.35
C ASN A 30 3.99 -3.82 6.93
N PRO A 31 3.84 -4.74 5.95
CA PRO A 31 4.22 -4.47 4.58
C PRO A 31 3.51 -3.20 4.06
N GLN A 32 4.28 -2.18 3.72
CA GLN A 32 3.75 -0.98 3.08
C GLN A 32 3.59 -1.28 1.59
N VAL A 33 2.38 -1.12 1.06
CA VAL A 33 2.17 -1.13 -0.39
C VAL A 33 2.52 0.26 -0.91
N PHE A 34 3.54 0.34 -1.76
CA PHE A 34 3.89 1.58 -2.44
C PHE A 34 2.88 1.85 -3.56
N TYR A 35 1.94 2.76 -3.33
CA TYR A 35 1.09 3.28 -4.39
C TYR A 35 1.77 4.49 -5.01
N GLN A 36 2.23 4.34 -6.25
CA GLN A 36 2.73 5.47 -7.04
C GLN A 36 1.52 6.24 -7.55
N THR A 37 1.21 7.37 -6.92
CA THR A 37 0.30 8.35 -7.51
C THR A 37 1.10 9.22 -8.50
N PRO A 38 0.56 9.52 -9.69
CA PRO A 38 1.22 10.44 -10.60
C PRO A 38 1.55 11.76 -9.88
N THR A 39 2.83 12.15 -9.90
CA THR A 39 3.26 13.44 -9.35
C THR A 39 2.82 14.54 -10.31
N ALA A 40 2.21 15.60 -9.78
CA ALA A 40 1.79 16.74 -10.59
C ALA A 40 2.99 17.46 -11.22
N ASP A 41 2.76 18.13 -12.35
CA ASP A 41 3.73 19.04 -12.96
C ASP A 41 3.94 20.30 -12.11
N ALA A 42 4.81 21.21 -12.57
CA ALA A 42 5.08 22.48 -11.88
C ALA A 42 3.83 23.37 -11.74
N ASP A 43 2.82 23.17 -12.58
CA ASP A 43 1.55 23.90 -12.57
C ASP A 43 0.47 23.17 -11.74
N GLY A 44 0.81 22.05 -11.09
CA GLY A 44 -0.12 21.27 -10.27
C GLY A 44 -1.06 20.35 -11.07
N ARG A 45 -0.79 20.11 -12.36
CA ARG A 45 -1.59 19.24 -13.23
C ARG A 45 -1.04 17.82 -13.26
N ILE A 46 -1.94 16.85 -13.27
CA ILE A 46 -1.61 15.43 -13.41
C ILE A 46 -2.00 14.97 -14.81
N PHE A 47 -1.07 14.30 -15.50
CA PHE A 47 -1.31 13.80 -16.86
C PHE A 47 -1.22 12.28 -16.92
N TYR A 48 -2.14 11.70 -17.68
CA TYR A 48 -2.00 10.35 -18.19
C TYR A 48 -1.60 10.43 -19.67
N VAL A 49 -0.46 9.86 -20.03
CA VAL A 49 -0.01 9.80 -21.44
C VAL A 49 -0.62 8.57 -22.08
N VAL A 50 -1.55 8.81 -23.01
CA VAL A 50 -2.27 7.76 -23.75
C VAL A 50 -1.30 6.92 -24.56
N ARG A 51 -1.50 5.60 -24.54
CA ARG A 51 -0.76 4.63 -25.35
C ARG A 51 -1.64 4.04 -26.45
N GLU A 52 -1.00 3.44 -27.44
CA GLU A 52 -1.72 2.72 -28.50
C GLU A 52 -2.62 1.64 -27.89
N GLY A 53 -3.89 1.61 -28.32
CA GLY A 53 -4.90 0.67 -27.82
C GLY A 53 -5.67 1.14 -26.58
N ASP A 54 -5.29 2.26 -25.96
CA ASP A 54 -6.06 2.82 -24.86
C ASP A 54 -7.43 3.34 -25.31
N SER A 55 -8.42 3.13 -24.45
CA SER A 55 -9.76 3.69 -24.58
C SER A 55 -10.10 4.51 -23.34
N CYS A 56 -11.12 5.38 -23.39
CA CYS A 56 -11.59 6.08 -22.20
C CYS A 56 -11.99 5.10 -21.08
N THR A 57 -12.51 3.93 -21.44
CA THR A 57 -12.81 2.85 -20.48
C THR A 57 -11.54 2.30 -19.83
N THR A 58 -10.50 2.01 -20.62
CA THR A 58 -9.20 1.55 -20.10
C THR A 58 -8.62 2.59 -19.12
N ILE A 59 -8.64 3.86 -19.49
CA ILE A 59 -8.11 4.95 -18.66
C ILE A 59 -8.94 5.14 -17.39
N PHE A 60 -10.28 5.04 -17.46
CA PHE A 60 -11.14 5.03 -16.28
C PHE A 60 -10.78 3.90 -15.32
N LEU A 61 -10.56 2.69 -15.82
CA LEU A 61 -10.19 1.54 -14.98
C LEU A 61 -8.80 1.69 -14.35
N LEU A 62 -7.88 2.37 -15.01
CA LEU A 62 -6.53 2.62 -14.49
C LEU A 62 -6.45 3.77 -13.49
N THR A 63 -7.27 4.81 -13.69
CA THR A 63 -7.15 6.09 -12.96
C THR A 63 -8.29 6.34 -11.98
N GLY A 64 -9.43 5.67 -12.14
CA GLY A 64 -10.66 5.92 -11.40
C GLY A 64 -11.40 7.20 -11.82
N VAL A 65 -10.89 7.96 -12.80
CA VAL A 65 -11.53 9.20 -13.25
C VAL A 65 -12.71 8.88 -14.17
N PRO A 66 -13.94 9.32 -13.85
CA PRO A 66 -15.13 9.00 -14.64
C PRO A 66 -14.98 9.38 -16.12
N ILE A 67 -15.55 8.57 -17.02
CA ILE A 67 -15.43 8.76 -18.46
C ILE A 67 -15.94 10.14 -18.91
N GLU A 68 -17.06 10.62 -18.36
CA GLU A 68 -17.58 11.94 -18.69
C GLU A 68 -16.62 13.06 -18.24
N THR A 69 -16.01 12.93 -17.05
CA THR A 69 -14.96 13.85 -16.59
C THR A 69 -13.74 13.83 -17.50
N LEU A 70 -13.29 12.65 -17.94
CA LEU A 70 -12.18 12.54 -18.91
C LEU A 70 -12.52 13.28 -20.22
N ARG A 71 -13.77 13.20 -20.67
CA ARG A 71 -14.22 13.85 -21.90
C ARG A 71 -14.32 15.36 -21.76
N GLU A 72 -14.91 15.85 -20.68
CA GLU A 72 -15.04 17.29 -20.38
C GLU A 72 -13.67 17.96 -20.26
N LEU A 73 -12.73 17.35 -19.52
CA LEU A 73 -11.40 17.92 -19.31
C LEU A 73 -10.53 17.94 -20.59
N ASN A 74 -10.82 17.07 -21.55
CA ASN A 74 -10.03 16.92 -22.77
C ASN A 74 -10.80 17.31 -24.05
N ASN A 75 -11.98 17.90 -23.90
CA ASN A 75 -12.89 18.27 -25.00
C ASN A 75 -13.15 17.11 -26.00
N LEU A 76 -13.33 15.88 -25.48
CA LEU A 76 -13.56 14.69 -26.30
C LEU A 76 -15.06 14.55 -26.62
N GLY A 77 -15.39 14.45 -27.91
CA GLY A 77 -16.73 14.09 -28.37
C GLY A 77 -17.12 12.64 -28.01
N ALA A 78 -18.19 12.11 -28.61
CA ALA A 78 -18.60 10.71 -28.43
C ALA A 78 -17.65 9.69 -29.10
N ALA A 79 -16.61 10.16 -29.80
CA ALA A 79 -15.70 9.32 -30.56
C ALA A 79 -14.59 8.73 -29.68
N THR A 80 -14.66 7.41 -29.50
CA THR A 80 -13.63 6.52 -28.97
C THR A 80 -12.56 6.25 -30.03
N LYS A 81 -11.74 7.25 -30.38
CA LYS A 81 -10.49 7.00 -31.11
C LYS A 81 -9.47 8.10 -30.86
N ILE A 82 -8.48 7.79 -30.04
CA ILE A 82 -7.33 8.66 -29.83
C ILE A 82 -6.44 8.49 -31.06
N LEU A 83 -6.23 9.58 -31.78
CA LEU A 83 -5.46 9.60 -33.03
C LEU A 83 -4.00 9.29 -32.71
N THR A 84 -3.59 8.07 -33.05
CA THR A 84 -2.20 7.60 -33.15
C THR A 84 -1.33 8.57 -33.94
N LYS A 85 -0.09 8.79 -33.47
CA LYS A 85 1.07 8.85 -34.38
C LYS A 85 2.35 8.38 -33.67
N LEU A 86 3.06 7.51 -34.41
CA LEU A 86 4.38 6.93 -34.18
C LEU A 86 5.43 7.94 -33.71
#